data_AF-A0A0Q4KES5-F1
#
_entry.id   AF-A0A0Q4KES5-F1
#
_cell.length_a   1.000
_cell.length_b   1.000
_cell.length_c   1.000
_cell.angle_alpha   90.00
_cell.angle_beta   90.00
_cell.angle_gamma   90.00
#
_symmetry.space_group_name_H-M   'P 1'
#
loop_
_entity.id
_entity.type
_entity.pdbx_description
1 polymer ?
#
loop_
_entity_poly.entity_id
_entity_poly.type
_entity_poly.pdbx_seq_one_letter_code
_entity_poly.pdbx_strand_id
1 'polypeptide(L)'
;MARDGDSGMILVNVLMFVAIAAGLVLLMIEREELALDRSLRVREAARAAAVVKGGELSAIAALRRDAIVAPDVDNAGEPWATLAENGAKIDGGTFDLAIADAEGRFNVNALRSGSASAVILFEQIAAAAGVDRDTTLKAVEAVRLNGPFTDLRPLRFAGLPPESLSRLEGLVTALPGDTAINLNAATPEVLALLFRDPAVADRLFRTRARKGYLTLDDLSAENVSLPPGASFRSNTFWVRTRARIGDTTQQGVTLIQRSLDAAGVRRTVAVERWSGAAIPPDAPAFGEADNRAAG
;
A
#
# COMPACT_ATOMS: atom_id res chain seq x y z
N MET A 1 -55.10 57.84 -40.29
CA MET A 1 -54.44 56.55 -40.56
C MET A 1 -52.93 56.74 -40.39
N ALA A 2 -52.38 56.40 -39.23
CA ALA A 2 -50.93 56.25 -38.97
C ALA A 2 -50.73 55.88 -37.48
N ARG A 3 -51.13 54.67 -37.05
CA ARG A 3 -50.87 54.20 -35.67
C ARG A 3 -50.56 52.70 -35.51
N ASP A 4 -50.48 51.90 -36.56
CA ASP A 4 -50.23 50.45 -36.41
C ASP A 4 -48.76 50.02 -36.60
N GLY A 5 -47.93 50.82 -37.28
CA GLY A 5 -46.51 50.48 -37.51
C GLY A 5 -45.60 50.67 -36.30
N ASP A 6 -45.88 51.67 -35.46
CA ASP A 6 -45.07 52.00 -34.27
C ASP A 6 -45.28 50.99 -33.14
N SER A 7 -46.51 50.51 -32.95
CA SER A 7 -46.83 49.50 -31.92
C SER A 7 -46.19 48.14 -32.20
N GLY A 8 -46.06 47.76 -33.48
CA GLY A 8 -45.35 46.54 -33.88
C GLY A 8 -43.85 46.60 -33.60
N MET A 9 -43.20 47.74 -33.89
CA MET A 9 -41.78 47.96 -33.60
C MET A 9 -41.48 48.00 -32.09
N ILE A 10 -42.37 48.62 -31.30
CA ILE A 10 -42.25 48.64 -29.83
C ILE A 10 -42.33 47.22 -29.28
N LEU A 11 -43.28 46.41 -29.75
CA LEU A 11 -43.44 45.03 -29.27
C LEU A 11 -42.23 44.16 -29.61
N VAL A 12 -41.68 44.29 -30.82
CA VAL A 12 -40.47 43.55 -31.23
C VAL A 12 -39.27 43.94 -30.38
N ASN A 13 -39.06 45.23 -30.12
CA ASN A 13 -37.96 45.70 -29.27
C ASN A 13 -38.13 45.18 -27.83
N VAL A 14 -39.33 45.26 -27.26
CA VAL A 14 -39.61 44.75 -25.91
C VAL A 14 -39.35 43.24 -25.82
N LEU A 15 -39.84 42.46 -26.79
CA LEU A 15 -39.59 41.02 -26.86
C LEU A 15 -38.09 40.71 -27.00
N MET A 16 -37.36 41.48 -27.80
CA MET A 16 -35.92 41.31 -27.96
C MET A 16 -35.16 41.59 -26.66
N PHE A 17 -35.50 42.68 -25.95
CA PHE A 17 -34.90 42.97 -24.64
C PHE A 17 -35.21 41.90 -23.61
N VAL A 18 -36.46 41.40 -23.56
CA VAL A 18 -36.85 40.31 -22.65
C VAL A 18 -36.11 39.02 -22.99
N ALA A 19 -35.99 38.67 -24.26
CA ALA A 19 -35.26 37.48 -24.70
C ALA A 19 -33.77 37.56 -24.37
N ILE A 20 -33.13 38.71 -24.59
CA ILE A 20 -31.72 38.94 -24.23
C ILE A 20 -31.54 38.89 -22.72
N ALA A 21 -32.41 39.55 -21.95
CA ALA A 21 -32.35 39.54 -20.49
C ALA A 21 -32.53 38.12 -19.92
N ALA A 22 -33.50 37.35 -20.44
CA ALA A 22 -33.71 35.96 -20.05
C ALA A 22 -32.48 35.08 -20.40
N GLY A 23 -31.90 35.27 -21.58
CA GLY A 23 -30.67 34.57 -21.98
C GLY A 23 -29.48 34.91 -21.09
N LEU A 24 -29.30 36.17 -20.70
CA LEU A 24 -28.24 36.59 -19.77
C LEU A 24 -28.43 35.97 -18.38
N VAL A 25 -29.66 35.93 -17.86
CA VAL A 25 -29.97 35.29 -16.58
C VAL A 25 -29.65 33.79 -16.61
N LEU A 26 -30.02 33.09 -17.69
CA LEU A 26 -29.70 31.66 -17.84
C LEU A 26 -28.18 31.41 -17.84
N LEU A 27 -27.43 32.22 -18.60
CA LEU A 27 -25.96 32.13 -18.63
C LEU A 27 -25.30 32.44 -17.28
N MET A 28 -25.89 33.34 -16.48
CA MET A 28 -25.41 33.63 -15.12
C MET A 28 -25.63 32.45 -14.18
N ILE A 29 -26.83 31.85 -14.19
CA ILE A 29 -27.18 30.69 -13.35
C ILE A 29 -26.24 29.51 -13.63
N GLU A 30 -26.02 29.17 -14.91
CA GLU A 30 -25.13 28.07 -15.29
C GLU A 30 -23.68 28.30 -14.81
N ARG A 31 -23.18 29.54 -14.86
CA ARG A 31 -21.83 29.87 -14.37
C ARG A 31 -21.71 29.80 -12.85
N GLU A 32 -22.76 30.21 -12.13
CA GLU A 32 -22.80 30.18 -10.67
C GLU A 32 -22.87 28.75 -10.14
N GLU A 33 -23.71 27.89 -10.72
CA GLU A 33 -23.81 26.47 -10.36
C GLU A 33 -22.47 25.75 -10.54
N LEU A 34 -21.79 25.96 -11.67
CA LEU A 34 -20.47 25.39 -11.92
C LEU A 34 -19.40 25.85 -10.90
N ALA A 35 -19.48 27.10 -10.44
CA ALA A 35 -18.54 27.64 -9.46
C ALA A 35 -18.80 27.06 -8.05
N LEU A 36 -20.07 26.92 -7.67
CA LEU A 36 -20.48 26.31 -6.40
C LEU A 36 -20.07 24.84 -6.34
N ASP A 37 -20.34 24.05 -7.39
CA ASP A 37 -19.98 22.63 -7.44
C ASP A 37 -18.47 22.39 -7.34
N ARG A 38 -17.66 23.27 -7.95
CA ARG A 38 -16.20 23.20 -7.81
C ARG A 38 -15.76 23.52 -6.39
N SER A 39 -16.34 24.56 -5.78
CA SER A 39 -16.05 24.94 -4.40
C SER A 39 -16.40 23.83 -3.41
N LEU A 40 -17.56 23.19 -3.59
CA LEU A 40 -17.99 22.03 -2.78
C LEU A 40 -17.02 20.86 -2.93
N ARG A 41 -16.70 20.45 -4.17
CA ARG A 41 -15.75 19.36 -4.43
C ARG A 41 -14.36 19.61 -3.86
N VAL A 42 -13.86 20.84 -3.92
CA VAL A 42 -12.56 21.21 -3.32
C VAL A 42 -12.61 21.07 -1.80
N ARG A 43 -13.69 21.50 -1.15
CA ARG A 43 -13.87 21.33 0.31
C ARG A 43 -13.99 19.86 0.70
N GLU A 44 -14.77 19.07 -0.02
CA GLU A 44 -14.89 17.63 0.19
C GLU A 44 -13.55 16.92 0.00
N ALA A 45 -12.78 17.27 -1.04
CA ALA A 45 -11.45 16.74 -1.28
C ALA A 45 -10.50 17.04 -0.13
N ALA A 46 -10.47 18.29 0.35
CA ALA A 46 -9.64 18.67 1.49
C ALA A 46 -10.03 17.92 2.76
N ARG A 47 -11.34 17.74 3.00
CA ARG A 47 -11.85 16.99 4.14
C ARG A 47 -11.49 15.51 4.04
N ALA A 48 -11.67 14.88 2.89
CA ALA A 48 -11.32 13.49 2.65
C ALA A 48 -9.80 13.26 2.78
N ALA A 49 -8.97 14.19 2.29
CA ALA A 49 -7.53 14.15 2.46
C ALA A 49 -7.11 14.25 3.93
N ALA A 50 -7.78 15.10 4.72
CA ALA A 50 -7.53 15.19 6.16
C ALA A 50 -7.87 13.88 6.89
N VAL A 51 -8.96 13.20 6.50
CA VAL A 51 -9.32 11.89 7.05
C VAL A 51 -8.27 10.83 6.68
N VAL A 52 -7.86 10.76 5.41
CA VAL A 52 -6.78 9.87 4.94
C VAL A 52 -5.50 10.09 5.75
N LYS A 53 -5.13 11.34 6.00
CA LYS A 53 -3.97 11.69 6.83
C LYS A 53 -4.15 11.29 8.30
N GLY A 54 -5.35 11.47 8.84
CA GLY A 54 -5.70 11.00 10.19
C GLY A 54 -5.54 9.48 10.34
N GLY A 55 -5.93 8.71 9.32
CA GLY A 55 -5.71 7.26 9.27
C GLY A 55 -4.22 6.89 9.31
N GLU A 56 -3.38 7.54 8.50
CA GLU A 56 -1.91 7.35 8.53
C GLU A 56 -1.34 7.64 9.93
N LEU A 57 -1.72 8.76 10.54
CA LEU A 57 -1.24 9.14 11.88
C LEU A 57 -1.72 8.16 12.97
N SER A 58 -2.94 7.63 12.83
CA SER A 58 -3.47 6.61 13.73
C SER A 58 -2.67 5.31 13.64
N ALA A 59 -2.31 4.87 12.43
CA ALA A 59 -1.44 3.73 12.21
C ALA A 59 -0.04 3.95 12.79
N ILE A 60 0.57 5.14 12.59
CA ILE A 60 1.86 5.50 13.22
C ILE A 60 1.77 5.40 14.75
N ALA A 61 0.70 5.93 15.35
CA ALA A 61 0.53 5.90 16.80
C ALA A 61 0.35 4.47 17.33
N ALA A 62 -0.40 3.64 16.61
CA ALA A 62 -0.61 2.23 16.94
C ALA A 62 0.69 1.43 16.87
N LEU A 63 1.41 1.51 15.75
CA LEU A 63 2.70 0.82 15.55
C LEU A 63 3.78 1.29 16.54
N ARG A 64 3.76 2.57 16.94
CA ARG A 64 4.65 3.10 17.97
C ARG A 64 4.35 2.51 19.33
N ARG A 65 3.07 2.43 19.70
CA ARG A 65 2.62 1.82 20.96
C ARG A 65 2.97 0.34 20.98
N ASP A 66 2.68 -0.35 19.89
CA ASP A 66 2.97 -1.76 19.70
C ASP A 66 4.45 -2.07 19.92
N ALA A 67 5.35 -1.29 19.30
CA ALA A 67 6.78 -1.45 19.51
C ALA A 67 7.18 -1.41 21.00
N ILE A 68 6.49 -0.63 21.83
CA ILE A 68 6.76 -0.55 23.27
C ILE A 68 6.18 -1.76 24.01
N VAL A 69 5.00 -2.23 23.63
CA VAL A 69 4.24 -3.28 24.33
C VAL A 69 4.71 -4.68 23.93
N ALA A 70 4.97 -4.92 22.65
CA ALA A 70 5.37 -6.20 22.06
C ALA A 70 6.56 -5.99 21.09
N PRO A 71 7.78 -5.72 21.59
CA PRO A 71 8.93 -5.38 20.74
C PRO A 71 9.54 -6.54 19.93
N ASP A 72 9.23 -7.77 20.31
CA ASP A 72 9.97 -8.96 19.88
C ASP A 72 9.19 -9.85 18.90
N VAL A 73 7.93 -9.54 18.66
CA VAL A 73 7.05 -10.27 17.75
C VAL A 73 6.15 -9.28 17.03
N ASP A 74 5.87 -9.55 15.77
CA ASP A 74 4.82 -8.88 15.01
C ASP A 74 3.97 -9.93 14.29
N ASN A 75 2.65 -9.81 14.39
CA ASN A 75 1.71 -10.75 13.79
C ASN A 75 0.32 -10.14 13.55
N ALA A 76 -0.48 -10.81 12.72
CA ALA A 76 -1.80 -10.33 12.31
C ALA A 76 -2.87 -10.30 13.44
N GLY A 77 -2.57 -10.87 14.62
CA GLY A 77 -3.45 -10.84 15.79
C GLY A 77 -3.26 -9.61 16.68
N GLU A 78 -2.30 -8.74 16.38
CA GLU A 78 -1.97 -7.61 17.24
C GLU A 78 -2.90 -6.42 17.06
N PRO A 79 -2.98 -5.51 18.07
CA PRO A 79 -3.89 -4.37 18.01
C PRO A 79 -3.74 -3.52 16.76
N TRP A 80 -2.51 -3.35 16.24
CA TRP A 80 -2.29 -2.58 15.01
C TRP A 80 -2.95 -3.24 13.79
N ALA A 81 -2.95 -4.57 13.69
CA ALA A 81 -3.56 -5.29 12.57
C ALA A 81 -5.09 -5.23 12.64
N THR A 82 -5.64 -5.23 13.86
CA THR A 82 -7.10 -5.11 14.08
C THR A 82 -7.67 -3.72 13.80
N LEU A 83 -6.83 -2.69 13.61
CA LEU A 83 -7.28 -1.37 13.16
C LEU A 83 -7.74 -1.35 11.71
N ALA A 84 -7.52 -2.44 10.96
CA ALA A 84 -8.04 -2.55 9.61
C ALA A 84 -9.57 -2.39 9.63
N GLU A 85 -10.06 -1.37 8.94
CA GLU A 85 -11.46 -0.99 8.90
C GLU A 85 -11.90 -0.85 7.43
N ASN A 86 -13.08 -1.35 7.11
CA ASN A 86 -13.67 -1.26 5.78
C ASN A 86 -15.09 -0.71 5.92
N GLY A 87 -15.34 0.45 5.34
CA GLY A 87 -16.64 1.11 5.34
C GLY A 87 -16.99 1.82 6.65
N ALA A 88 -15.98 2.26 7.42
CA ALA A 88 -16.16 3.07 8.63
C ALA A 88 -17.07 4.26 8.33
N LYS A 89 -18.13 4.48 9.11
CA LYS A 89 -18.98 5.66 8.93
C LYS A 89 -18.29 6.90 9.51
N ILE A 90 -18.09 7.90 8.66
CA ILE A 90 -17.61 9.23 9.05
C ILE A 90 -18.66 10.27 8.66
N ASP A 91 -18.56 11.48 9.21
CA ASP A 91 -19.48 12.54 8.83
C ASP A 91 -19.36 12.89 7.33
N GLY A 92 -20.46 12.72 6.61
CA GLY A 92 -20.57 12.90 5.17
C GLY A 92 -19.98 11.79 4.30
N GLY A 93 -19.58 10.64 4.87
CA GLY A 93 -18.79 9.68 4.08
C GLY A 93 -18.46 8.32 4.70
N THR A 94 -17.52 7.64 4.06
CA THR A 94 -16.92 6.39 4.52
C THR A 94 -15.40 6.47 4.59
N PHE A 95 -14.78 5.72 5.49
CA PHE A 95 -13.34 5.59 5.64
C PHE A 95 -12.92 4.12 5.65
N ASP A 96 -11.78 3.84 5.00
CA ASP A 96 -11.14 2.53 4.98
C ASP A 96 -9.68 2.69 5.41
N LEU A 97 -9.20 1.72 6.19
CA LEU A 97 -7.83 1.59 6.65
C LEU A 97 -7.42 0.12 6.50
N ALA A 98 -6.28 -0.13 5.88
CA ALA A 98 -5.65 -1.44 5.89
C ALA A 98 -4.21 -1.29 6.35
N ILE A 99 -3.79 -2.15 7.27
CA ILE A 99 -2.41 -2.22 7.75
C ILE A 99 -1.93 -3.64 7.54
N ALA A 100 -0.76 -3.80 6.94
CA ALA A 100 -0.15 -5.11 6.73
C ALA A 100 1.35 -5.05 6.99
N ASP A 101 1.90 -6.17 7.46
CA ASP A 101 3.33 -6.35 7.57
C ASP A 101 3.97 -6.37 6.16
N ALA A 102 5.04 -5.60 5.96
CA ALA A 102 5.74 -5.53 4.68
C ALA A 102 6.87 -6.58 4.56
N GLU A 103 7.31 -7.17 5.66
CA GLU A 103 8.53 -7.99 5.78
C GLU A 103 8.25 -9.50 5.64
N GLY A 104 7.12 -9.91 5.05
CA GLY A 104 6.81 -11.32 4.78
C GLY A 104 7.58 -11.96 3.62
N ARG A 105 8.38 -11.18 2.88
CA ARG A 105 9.11 -11.60 1.68
C ARG A 105 10.58 -11.20 1.74
N PHE A 106 11.41 -11.84 0.92
CA PHE A 106 12.83 -11.52 0.86
C PHE A 106 13.05 -10.12 0.29
N ASN A 107 13.74 -9.24 1.02
CA ASN A 107 14.07 -7.92 0.53
C ASN A 107 15.30 -7.96 -0.38
N VAL A 108 15.12 -7.67 -1.67
CA VAL A 108 16.22 -7.69 -2.65
C VAL A 108 17.34 -6.74 -2.26
N ASN A 109 17.02 -5.63 -1.57
CA ASN A 109 18.04 -4.65 -1.14
C ASN A 109 19.06 -5.22 -0.14
N ALA A 110 18.77 -6.36 0.51
CA ALA A 110 19.74 -7.08 1.35
C ALA A 110 21.00 -7.52 0.56
N LEU A 111 20.87 -7.73 -0.75
CA LEU A 111 21.97 -8.12 -1.64
C LEU A 111 23.07 -7.06 -1.75
N ARG A 112 22.76 -5.80 -1.46
CA ARG A 112 23.72 -4.68 -1.51
C ARG A 112 24.90 -4.89 -0.58
N SER A 113 24.66 -5.53 0.57
CA SER A 113 25.71 -5.85 1.55
C SER A 113 26.75 -6.85 1.02
N GLY A 114 26.41 -7.64 0.00
CA GLY A 114 27.22 -8.78 -0.44
C GLY A 114 27.27 -9.93 0.56
N SER A 115 26.37 -9.95 1.56
CA SER A 115 26.29 -11.05 2.54
C SER A 115 26.04 -12.39 1.84
N ALA A 116 26.85 -13.39 2.17
CA ALA A 116 26.72 -14.73 1.59
C ALA A 116 25.36 -15.36 1.88
N SER A 117 24.78 -15.13 3.07
CA SER A 117 23.45 -15.66 3.41
C SER A 117 22.35 -15.06 2.54
N ALA A 118 22.38 -13.75 2.30
CA ALA A 118 21.41 -13.06 1.45
C ALA A 118 21.53 -13.51 -0.01
N VAL A 119 22.76 -13.65 -0.53
CA VAL A 119 23.01 -14.12 -1.89
C VAL A 119 22.52 -15.55 -2.08
N ILE A 120 22.87 -16.46 -1.17
CA ILE A 120 22.44 -17.87 -1.23
C ILE A 120 20.91 -17.99 -1.17
N LEU A 121 20.25 -17.22 -0.30
CA LEU A 121 18.80 -17.23 -0.18
C LEU A 121 18.13 -16.70 -1.46
N PHE A 122 18.65 -15.61 -2.03
CA PHE A 122 18.13 -15.09 -3.29
C PHE A 122 18.35 -16.06 -4.46
N GLU A 123 19.50 -16.72 -4.56
CA GLU A 123 19.74 -17.76 -5.58
C GLU A 123 18.71 -18.90 -5.48
N GLN A 124 18.32 -19.29 -4.26
CA GLN A 124 17.28 -20.30 -4.03
C GLN A 124 15.90 -19.83 -4.46
N ILE A 125 15.54 -18.60 -4.12
CA ILE A 125 14.28 -17.98 -4.52
C ILE A 125 14.21 -17.83 -6.05
N ALA A 126 15.29 -17.37 -6.67
CA ALA A 126 15.41 -17.20 -8.12
C ALA A 126 15.26 -18.54 -8.85
N ALA A 127 15.93 -19.59 -8.36
CA ALA A 127 15.80 -20.94 -8.88
C ALA A 127 14.36 -21.46 -8.77
N ALA A 128 13.69 -21.25 -7.62
CA ALA A 128 12.29 -21.63 -7.44
C ALA A 128 11.32 -20.85 -8.35
N ALA A 129 11.66 -19.61 -8.69
CA ALA A 129 10.95 -18.80 -9.67
C ALA A 129 11.33 -19.14 -11.14
N GLY A 130 12.17 -20.17 -11.38
CA GLY A 130 12.59 -20.59 -12.71
C GLY A 130 13.53 -19.60 -13.41
N VAL A 131 14.28 -18.80 -12.64
CA VAL A 131 15.33 -17.92 -13.16
C VAL A 131 16.62 -18.75 -13.27
N ASP A 132 17.29 -18.67 -14.41
CA ASP A 132 18.57 -19.34 -14.61
C ASP A 132 19.71 -18.66 -13.82
N ARG A 133 20.83 -19.36 -13.68
CA ARG A 133 21.97 -18.90 -12.87
C ARG A 133 22.61 -17.61 -13.41
N ASP A 134 22.74 -17.46 -14.72
CA ASP A 134 23.38 -16.27 -15.33
C ASP A 134 22.51 -15.02 -15.09
N THR A 135 21.20 -15.13 -15.33
CA THR A 135 20.24 -14.06 -15.04
C THR A 135 20.20 -13.72 -13.55
N THR A 136 20.28 -14.73 -12.67
CA THR A 136 20.33 -14.52 -11.22
C THR A 136 21.56 -13.71 -10.81
N LEU A 137 22.74 -14.04 -11.34
CA LEU A 137 23.98 -13.31 -11.06
C LEU A 137 23.91 -11.85 -11.52
N LYS A 138 23.37 -11.61 -12.72
CA LYS A 138 23.12 -10.26 -13.25
C LYS A 138 22.16 -9.46 -12.36
N ALA A 139 21.12 -10.11 -11.83
CA ALA A 139 20.18 -9.48 -10.92
C ALA A 139 20.86 -9.08 -9.60
N VAL A 140 21.66 -9.97 -9.01
CA VAL A 140 22.46 -9.69 -7.80
C VAL A 140 23.41 -8.52 -8.04
N GLU A 141 24.12 -8.53 -9.17
CA GLU A 141 25.04 -7.44 -9.54
C GLU A 141 24.28 -6.12 -9.74
N ALA A 142 23.15 -6.13 -10.44
CA ALA A 142 22.33 -4.95 -10.67
C ALA A 142 21.84 -4.31 -9.36
N VAL A 143 21.40 -5.12 -8.38
CA VAL A 143 21.00 -4.61 -7.06
C VAL A 143 22.20 -4.03 -6.31
N ARG A 144 23.37 -4.68 -6.38
CA ARG A 144 24.58 -4.18 -5.70
C ARG A 144 25.06 -2.85 -6.25
N LEU A 145 25.02 -2.68 -7.57
CA LEU A 145 25.51 -1.49 -8.26
C LEU A 145 24.52 -0.33 -8.25
N ASN A 146 23.21 -0.62 -8.40
CA ASN A 146 22.19 0.41 -8.64
C ASN A 146 21.16 0.54 -7.51
N GLY A 147 21.22 -0.32 -6.49
CA GLY A 147 20.31 -0.25 -5.35
C GLY A 147 20.63 0.90 -4.37
N PRO A 148 19.72 1.22 -3.45
CA PRO A 148 18.50 0.48 -3.15
C PRO A 148 17.40 0.75 -4.17
N PHE A 149 16.61 -0.28 -4.47
CA PHE A 149 15.41 -0.16 -5.27
C PHE A 149 14.19 0.07 -4.36
N THR A 150 13.21 0.82 -4.88
CA THR A 150 11.91 1.07 -4.23
C THR A 150 10.80 0.21 -4.82
N ASP A 151 11.09 -0.54 -5.88
CA ASP A 151 10.22 -1.54 -6.51
C ASP A 151 11.06 -2.55 -7.30
N LEU A 152 10.40 -3.57 -7.88
CA LEU A 152 11.08 -4.66 -8.58
C LEU A 152 11.30 -4.41 -10.09
N ARG A 153 10.75 -3.34 -10.66
CA ARG A 153 10.87 -3.02 -12.11
C ARG A 153 12.32 -2.86 -12.57
N PRO A 154 13.25 -2.28 -11.79
CA PRO A 154 14.68 -2.24 -12.13
C PRO A 154 15.27 -3.61 -12.52
N LEU A 155 14.78 -4.70 -11.92
CA LEU A 155 15.27 -6.06 -12.20
C LEU A 155 14.99 -6.51 -13.65
N ARG A 156 13.96 -5.94 -14.31
CA ARG A 156 13.71 -6.20 -15.74
C ARG A 156 14.87 -5.74 -16.62
N PHE A 157 15.47 -4.61 -16.26
CA PHE A 157 16.61 -4.06 -17.01
C PHE A 157 17.91 -4.84 -16.75
N ALA A 158 17.94 -5.65 -15.69
CA ALA A 158 19.02 -6.61 -15.44
C ALA A 158 18.88 -7.91 -16.26
N GLY A 159 17.83 -8.03 -17.09
CA GLY A 159 17.60 -9.19 -17.95
C GLY A 159 16.57 -10.18 -17.42
N LEU A 160 15.86 -9.90 -16.31
CA LEU A 160 14.79 -10.78 -15.86
C LEU A 160 13.59 -10.76 -16.84
N PRO A 161 13.16 -11.93 -17.35
CA PRO A 161 11.94 -12.05 -18.14
C PRO A 161 10.71 -11.63 -17.33
N PRO A 162 9.67 -11.04 -17.96
CA PRO A 162 8.45 -10.64 -17.27
C PRO A 162 7.77 -11.78 -16.49
N GLU A 163 7.72 -12.98 -17.05
CA GLU A 163 7.11 -14.14 -16.38
C GLU A 163 7.84 -14.54 -15.09
N SER A 164 9.17 -14.53 -15.13
CA SER A 164 9.98 -14.83 -13.95
C SER A 164 9.88 -13.74 -12.90
N LEU A 165 9.78 -12.47 -13.33
CA LEU A 165 9.54 -11.36 -12.41
C LEU A 165 8.17 -11.50 -11.72
N SER A 166 7.11 -11.86 -12.44
CA SER A 166 5.80 -12.11 -11.84
C SER A 166 5.82 -13.27 -10.83
N ARG A 167 6.61 -14.33 -11.08
CA ARG A 167 6.83 -15.39 -10.07
C ARG A 167 7.60 -14.89 -8.85
N LEU A 168 8.57 -13.99 -9.04
CA LEU A 168 9.35 -13.39 -7.96
C LEU A 168 8.53 -12.41 -7.10
N GLU A 169 7.55 -11.70 -7.67
CA GLU A 169 6.71 -10.74 -6.93
C GLU A 169 6.03 -11.37 -5.69
N GLY A 170 5.73 -12.68 -5.73
CA GLY A 170 5.20 -13.41 -4.58
C GLY A 170 6.24 -13.79 -3.50
N LEU A 171 7.53 -13.71 -3.82
CA LEU A 171 8.63 -14.23 -2.99
C LEU A 171 9.60 -13.14 -2.51
N VAL A 172 9.68 -12.03 -3.23
CA VAL A 172 10.60 -10.92 -2.94
C VAL A 172 9.86 -9.58 -2.80
N THR A 173 10.56 -8.60 -2.23
CA THR A 173 10.10 -7.22 -2.06
C THR A 173 11.29 -6.27 -2.22
N ALA A 174 11.04 -4.97 -2.38
CA ALA A 174 12.06 -3.93 -2.41
C ALA A 174 11.77 -2.89 -1.33
N LEU A 175 12.21 -3.18 -0.11
CA LEU A 175 11.99 -2.31 1.06
C LEU A 175 13.24 -1.48 1.37
N PRO A 176 13.09 -0.26 1.90
CA PRO A 176 14.22 0.56 2.33
C PRO A 176 14.95 -0.09 3.52
N GLY A 177 16.28 -0.09 3.45
CA GLY A 177 17.15 -0.68 4.47
C GLY A 177 17.38 -2.19 4.29
N ASP A 178 17.92 -2.81 5.34
CA ASP A 178 18.13 -4.25 5.43
C ASP A 178 17.06 -4.83 6.36
N THR A 179 16.28 -5.81 5.89
CA THR A 179 15.13 -6.36 6.61
C THR A 179 15.23 -7.88 6.67
N ALA A 180 14.76 -8.46 7.76
CA ALA A 180 14.60 -9.90 7.89
C ALA A 180 13.20 -10.32 7.44
N ILE A 181 13.03 -11.59 7.07
CA ILE A 181 11.72 -12.14 6.71
C ILE A 181 10.96 -12.47 8.00
N ASN A 182 9.85 -11.80 8.26
CA ASN A 182 8.98 -12.15 9.38
C ASN A 182 8.21 -13.45 9.09
N LEU A 183 8.50 -14.50 9.86
CA LEU A 183 7.83 -15.80 9.76
C LEU A 183 6.33 -15.71 10.03
N ASN A 184 5.85 -14.69 10.73
CA ASN A 184 4.42 -14.48 11.00
C ASN A 184 3.69 -13.79 9.84
N ALA A 185 4.42 -13.13 8.94
CA ALA A 185 3.90 -12.49 7.74
C ALA A 185 4.18 -13.30 6.45
N ALA A 186 5.12 -14.23 6.49
CA ALA A 186 5.54 -15.02 5.33
C ALA A 186 4.42 -15.90 4.75
N THR A 187 4.38 -16.05 3.43
CA THR A 187 3.46 -16.98 2.76
C THR A 187 3.93 -18.43 2.92
N PRO A 188 3.08 -19.44 2.68
CA PRO A 188 3.50 -20.85 2.68
C PRO A 188 4.69 -21.12 1.76
N GLU A 189 4.75 -20.47 0.61
CA GLU A 189 5.83 -20.62 -0.38
C GLU A 189 7.16 -20.07 0.16
N VAL A 190 7.14 -18.90 0.81
CA VAL A 190 8.32 -18.33 1.45
C VAL A 190 8.79 -19.21 2.62
N LEU A 191 7.86 -19.74 3.43
CA LEU A 191 8.20 -20.69 4.50
C LEU A 191 8.86 -21.96 3.94
N ALA A 192 8.31 -22.53 2.86
CA ALA A 192 8.88 -23.72 2.21
C ALA A 192 10.32 -23.47 1.71
N LEU A 193 10.59 -22.28 1.17
CA LEU A 193 11.93 -21.89 0.72
C LEU A 193 12.91 -21.72 1.88
N LEU A 194 12.47 -21.09 2.98
CA LEU A 194 13.30 -20.84 4.16
C LEU A 194 13.72 -22.13 4.87
N PHE A 195 12.77 -23.05 5.08
CA PHE A 195 13.03 -24.30 5.81
C PHE A 195 13.56 -25.43 4.92
N ARG A 196 13.43 -25.31 3.59
CA ARG A 196 13.82 -26.33 2.60
C ARG A 196 13.18 -27.70 2.85
N ASP A 197 12.05 -27.70 3.54
CA ASP A 197 11.23 -28.87 3.82
C ASP A 197 9.75 -28.45 3.74
N PRO A 198 9.05 -28.79 2.64
CA PRO A 198 7.64 -28.43 2.47
C PRO A 198 6.72 -29.01 3.56
N ALA A 199 7.06 -30.17 4.13
CA ALA A 199 6.25 -30.80 5.16
C ALA A 199 6.41 -30.07 6.51
N VAL A 200 7.63 -29.63 6.86
CA VAL A 200 7.85 -28.75 8.02
C VAL A 200 7.16 -27.41 7.83
N ALA A 201 7.30 -26.80 6.64
CA ALA A 201 6.68 -25.52 6.34
C ALA A 201 5.14 -25.55 6.44
N ASP A 202 4.50 -26.61 5.93
CA ASP A 202 3.05 -26.80 6.06
C ASP A 202 2.62 -26.98 7.52
N ARG A 203 3.36 -27.76 8.33
CA ARG A 203 3.07 -27.91 9.77
C ARG A 203 3.22 -26.60 10.52
N LEU A 204 4.28 -25.84 10.28
CA LEU A 204 4.47 -24.51 10.86
C LEU A 204 3.37 -23.55 10.42
N PHE A 205 3.00 -23.53 9.14
CA PHE A 205 1.90 -22.70 8.64
C PHE A 205 0.57 -23.04 9.33
N ARG A 206 0.24 -24.32 9.50
CA ARG A 206 -0.96 -24.76 10.23
C ARG A 206 -0.91 -24.40 11.70
N THR A 207 0.26 -24.51 12.34
CA THR A 207 0.45 -24.08 13.73
C THR A 207 0.20 -22.58 13.86
N ARG A 208 0.78 -21.77 12.97
CA ARG A 208 0.53 -20.33 12.88
C ARG A 208 -0.96 -20.02 12.69
N ALA A 209 -1.63 -20.70 11.76
CA ALA A 209 -3.04 -20.46 11.47
C ALA A 209 -3.96 -20.76 12.67
N ARG A 210 -3.63 -21.77 13.50
CA ARG A 210 -4.41 -22.09 14.71
C ARG A 210 -4.08 -21.20 15.90
N LYS A 211 -2.79 -20.90 16.11
CA LYS A 211 -2.29 -20.17 17.29
C LYS A 211 -2.31 -18.65 17.11
N GLY A 212 -2.31 -18.18 15.86
CA GLY A 212 -2.18 -16.78 15.45
C GLY A 212 -0.77 -16.42 15.00
N TYR A 213 0.27 -16.98 15.62
CA TYR A 213 1.67 -16.66 15.34
C TYR A 213 2.60 -17.83 15.72
N LEU A 214 3.83 -17.78 15.21
CA LEU A 214 4.93 -18.70 15.49
C LEU A 214 5.88 -18.11 16.53
N THR A 215 6.47 -19.00 17.33
CA THR A 215 7.55 -18.71 18.27
C THR A 215 8.74 -19.63 18.02
N LEU A 216 9.86 -19.35 18.69
CA LEU A 216 11.04 -20.21 18.65
C LEU A 216 10.75 -21.64 19.17
N ASP A 217 9.84 -21.77 20.13
CA ASP A 217 9.41 -23.07 20.65
C ASP A 217 8.68 -23.91 19.59
N ASP A 218 7.86 -23.26 18.75
CA ASP A 218 7.17 -23.94 17.65
C ASP A 218 8.16 -24.46 16.60
N LEU A 219 9.24 -23.71 16.33
CA LEU A 219 10.33 -24.18 15.47
C LEU A 219 11.07 -25.37 16.10
N SER A 220 11.36 -25.27 17.40
CA SER A 220 12.06 -26.32 18.15
C SER A 220 11.26 -27.62 18.21
N ALA A 221 9.92 -27.53 18.33
CA ALA A 221 9.02 -28.68 18.28
C ALA A 221 9.05 -29.41 16.93
N GLU A 222 9.38 -28.70 15.85
CA GLU A 222 9.59 -29.25 14.50
C GLU A 222 11.06 -29.64 14.24
N ASN A 223 11.93 -29.59 15.25
CA ASN A 223 13.37 -29.83 15.16
C ASN A 223 14.11 -28.94 14.15
N VAL A 224 13.64 -27.70 13.98
CA VAL A 224 14.28 -26.70 13.12
C VAL A 224 14.69 -25.46 13.92
N SER A 225 15.74 -24.79 13.48
CA SER A 225 16.18 -23.51 14.04
C SER A 225 15.60 -22.34 13.24
N LEU A 226 15.73 -21.12 13.78
CA LEU A 226 15.39 -19.90 13.05
C LEU A 226 16.33 -19.75 11.83
N PRO A 227 15.80 -19.71 10.59
CA PRO A 227 16.64 -19.58 9.40
C PRO A 227 17.41 -18.25 9.38
N PRO A 228 18.63 -18.22 8.82
CA PRO A 228 19.36 -16.96 8.62
C PRO A 228 18.54 -15.97 7.79
N GLY A 229 18.47 -14.72 8.26
CA GLY A 229 17.67 -13.68 7.60
C GLY A 229 16.16 -13.77 7.88
N ALA A 230 15.71 -14.65 8.78
CA ALA A 230 14.34 -14.67 9.28
C ALA A 230 14.22 -14.05 10.68
N SER A 231 13.01 -13.64 11.04
CA SER A 231 12.66 -12.96 12.28
C SER A 231 11.21 -13.29 12.68
N PHE A 232 10.83 -12.99 13.93
CA PHE A 232 9.42 -12.98 14.37
C PHE A 232 8.85 -11.56 14.47
N ARG A 233 9.72 -10.55 14.39
CA ARG A 233 9.40 -9.12 14.39
C ARG A 233 9.65 -8.50 13.03
N SER A 234 8.96 -7.40 12.79
CA SER A 234 9.07 -6.53 11.62
C SER A 234 9.30 -5.10 12.03
N ASN A 235 9.91 -4.32 11.15
CA ASN A 235 10.03 -2.88 11.35
C ASN A 235 9.28 -2.08 10.29
N THR A 236 8.80 -2.71 9.24
CA THR A 236 8.23 -2.04 8.08
C THR A 236 6.80 -2.51 7.84
N PHE A 237 5.89 -1.56 7.72
CA PHE A 237 4.46 -1.81 7.61
C PHE A 237 3.84 -1.00 6.49
N TRP A 238 3.02 -1.65 5.68
CA TRP A 238 2.17 -0.98 4.72
C TRP A 238 0.92 -0.44 5.40
N VAL A 239 0.57 0.80 5.07
CA VAL A 239 -0.69 1.42 5.47
C VAL A 239 -1.38 1.96 4.23
N ARG A 240 -2.60 1.51 3.98
CA ARG A 240 -3.46 2.03 2.93
C ARG A 240 -4.67 2.69 3.56
N THR A 241 -4.98 3.91 3.14
CA THR A 241 -6.14 4.67 3.62
C THR A 241 -6.96 5.18 2.46
N ARG A 242 -8.29 5.16 2.62
CA ARG A 242 -9.24 5.73 1.66
C ARG A 242 -10.35 6.42 2.42
N ALA A 243 -10.74 7.60 1.96
CA ALA A 243 -11.91 8.31 2.46
C ALA A 243 -12.75 8.76 1.28
N ARG A 244 -14.06 8.55 1.37
CA ARG A 244 -15.04 9.04 0.40
C ARG A 244 -16.00 9.96 1.12
N ILE A 245 -16.10 11.22 0.69
CA ILE A 245 -17.02 12.22 1.24
C ILE A 245 -17.81 12.80 0.07
N GLY A 246 -19.14 12.68 0.13
CA GLY A 246 -19.99 12.89 -1.04
C GLY A 246 -19.56 11.98 -2.19
N ASP A 247 -19.24 12.60 -3.33
CA ASP A 247 -18.72 11.93 -4.54
C ASP A 247 -17.19 11.98 -4.64
N THR A 248 -16.53 12.64 -3.69
CA THR A 248 -15.08 12.83 -3.71
C THR A 248 -14.38 11.72 -2.95
N THR A 249 -13.45 11.03 -3.62
CA THR A 249 -12.59 10.00 -2.99
C THR A 249 -11.15 10.46 -2.94
N GLN A 250 -10.52 10.29 -1.78
CA GLN A 250 -9.08 10.44 -1.57
C GLN A 250 -8.53 9.11 -1.07
N GLN A 251 -7.37 8.70 -1.57
CA GLN A 251 -6.69 7.49 -1.11
C GLN A 251 -5.18 7.68 -1.13
N GLY A 252 -4.48 6.95 -0.26
CA GLY A 252 -3.04 6.93 -0.21
C GLY A 252 -2.50 5.61 0.35
N VAL A 253 -1.27 5.31 -0.01
CA VAL A 253 -0.46 4.25 0.59
C VAL A 253 0.75 4.90 1.24
N THR A 254 1.11 4.44 2.42
CA THR A 254 2.28 4.86 3.17
C THR A 254 3.05 3.62 3.60
N LEU A 255 4.37 3.65 3.42
CA LEU A 255 5.26 2.70 4.07
C LEU A 255 5.75 3.34 5.37
N ILE A 256 5.49 2.69 6.50
CA ILE A 256 5.90 3.14 7.82
C ILE A 256 7.05 2.27 8.30
N GLN A 257 8.11 2.88 8.81
CA GLN A 257 9.24 2.19 9.41
C GLN A 257 9.40 2.55 10.89
N ARG A 258 9.64 1.52 11.70
CA ARG A 258 10.06 1.60 13.10
C ARG A 258 11.59 1.52 13.15
N SER A 259 12.21 2.39 13.91
CA SER A 259 13.67 2.39 14.08
C SER A 259 14.06 2.95 15.44
N LEU A 260 15.30 2.72 15.83
CA LEU A 260 15.94 3.43 16.94
C LEU A 260 16.80 4.55 16.36
N ASP A 261 16.72 5.75 16.93
CA ASP A 261 17.68 6.81 16.59
C ASP A 261 19.02 6.62 17.29
N ALA A 262 19.97 7.51 17.02
CA ALA A 262 21.32 7.44 17.59
C ALA A 262 21.34 7.52 19.14
N ALA A 263 20.26 8.02 19.76
CA ALA A 263 20.10 8.08 21.21
C ALA A 263 19.32 6.86 21.77
N GLY A 264 18.98 5.88 20.93
CA GLY A 264 18.19 4.71 21.31
C GLY A 264 16.70 5.00 21.47
N VAL A 265 16.21 6.14 21.00
CA VAL A 265 14.78 6.48 21.07
C VAL A 265 14.04 5.85 19.90
N ARG A 266 12.95 5.14 20.21
CA ARG A 266 12.07 4.54 19.21
C ARG A 266 11.39 5.63 18.38
N ARG A 267 11.56 5.54 17.07
CA ARG A 267 10.88 6.36 16.07
C ARG A 267 9.98 5.47 15.22
N THR A 268 8.82 6.00 14.89
CA THR A 268 7.88 5.40 13.94
C THR A 268 7.52 6.50 12.96
N VAL A 269 7.98 6.36 11.73
CA VAL A 269 7.92 7.41 10.71
C VAL A 269 7.47 6.82 9.38
N ALA A 270 6.75 7.62 8.60
CA ALA A 270 6.48 7.32 7.21
C ALA A 270 7.75 7.57 6.38
N VAL A 271 8.21 6.54 5.67
CA VAL A 271 9.42 6.61 4.83
C VAL A 271 9.09 6.83 3.36
N GLU A 272 7.95 6.32 2.89
CA GLU A 272 7.49 6.50 1.51
C GLU A 272 5.96 6.68 1.44
N ARG A 273 5.48 7.39 0.41
CA ARG A 273 4.05 7.65 0.18
C ARG A 273 3.71 7.59 -1.30
N TRP A 274 2.57 7.00 -1.61
CA TRP A 274 2.05 6.89 -2.97
C TRP A 274 0.57 7.24 -3.02
N SER A 275 0.13 7.70 -4.18
CA SER A 275 -1.26 7.99 -4.48
C SER A 275 -1.56 7.67 -5.95
N GLY A 276 -2.85 7.47 -6.25
CA GLY A 276 -3.30 7.19 -7.61
C GLY A 276 -2.62 5.98 -8.25
N ALA A 277 -2.20 6.13 -9.50
CA ALA A 277 -1.61 5.05 -10.31
C ALA A 277 -0.20 4.62 -9.87
N ALA A 278 0.42 5.32 -8.92
CA ALA A 278 1.75 5.01 -8.42
C ALA A 278 1.76 4.01 -7.25
N ILE A 279 0.58 3.57 -6.78
CA ILE A 279 0.47 2.63 -5.66
C ILE A 279 1.17 1.30 -6.02
N PRO A 280 2.11 0.82 -5.18
CA PRO A 280 2.77 -0.46 -5.39
C PRO A 280 1.78 -1.63 -5.34
N PRO A 281 2.01 -2.71 -6.10
CA PRO A 281 1.19 -3.92 -6.03
C PRO A 281 1.25 -4.60 -4.65
N ASP A 282 2.31 -4.32 -3.89
CA ASP A 282 2.53 -4.86 -2.54
C ASP A 282 1.67 -4.22 -1.45
N ALA A 283 1.02 -3.10 -1.77
CA ALA A 283 0.14 -2.43 -0.83
C ALA A 283 -1.08 -3.31 -0.51
N PRO A 284 -1.51 -3.40 0.76
CA PRO A 284 -2.64 -4.22 1.15
C PRO A 284 -3.94 -3.75 0.48
N ALA A 285 -4.82 -4.70 0.19
CA ALA A 285 -6.20 -4.40 -0.16
C ALA A 285 -7.00 -3.98 1.08
N PHE A 286 -8.12 -3.27 0.89
CA PHE A 286 -9.02 -2.84 1.98
C PHE A 286 -9.91 -3.98 2.56
N GLY A 287 -9.64 -5.26 2.24
CA GLY A 287 -10.46 -6.43 2.60
C GLY A 287 -11.28 -7.01 1.43
N GLU A 288 -12.02 -8.11 1.66
CA GLU A 288 -12.64 -9.00 0.65
C GLU A 288 -13.58 -8.33 -0.39
N ALA A 289 -14.01 -7.09 -0.19
CA ALA A 289 -14.94 -6.41 -1.11
C ALA A 289 -14.30 -6.02 -2.48
N ASP A 290 -12.97 -5.93 -2.58
CA ASP A 290 -12.29 -5.50 -3.81
C ASP A 290 -12.16 -6.62 -4.88
N ASN A 291 -12.39 -7.89 -4.51
CA ASN A 291 -12.23 -9.02 -5.44
C ASN A 291 -13.43 -9.23 -6.38
N ARG A 292 -14.51 -8.42 -6.25
CA ARG A 292 -15.69 -8.47 -7.13
C ARG A 292 -15.67 -7.45 -8.27
N ALA A 293 -14.67 -6.58 -8.34
CA ALA A 293 -14.52 -5.62 -9.44
C ALA A 293 -13.64 -6.14 -10.58
N ALA A 294 -13.11 -7.36 -10.48
CA ALA A 294 -12.23 -7.99 -11.47
C ALA A 294 -12.78 -9.32 -12.04
N GLY A 295 -14.07 -9.61 -11.84
CA GLY A 295 -14.76 -10.78 -12.39
C GLY A 295 -15.72 -10.40 -13.52
#